data_AF-A0A520CG28-F1
#
_entry.id   AF-A0A520CG28-F1
#
_cell.length_a   1.000
_cell.length_b   1.000
_cell.length_c   1.000
_cell.angle_alpha   90.00
_cell.angle_beta   90.00
_cell.angle_gamma   90.00
#
_symmetry.space_group_name_H-M   'P 1'
#
loop_
_entity.id
_entity.type
_entity.pdbx_description
1 polymer ?
#
loop_
_entity_poly.entity_id
_entity_poly.type
_entity_poly.pdbx_seq_one_letter_code
_entity_poly.pdbx_strand_id
1 'polypeptide(L)'
;MSFLIIFSTIFFTKNYAQDTSAYEIQRAKINALLADRSAKFGQYDESLNARTGIFGFQTKRDIKNSNEILRQIALNDNEIFTQLKVLMDYKDLQAEQIKSAVSSNTESIVNYRKTIKSLQDQNQILTENQDKVENSRDLAYLFMFIFLIGNAVLGYLFYLRHKKLKLYEKATL
;
A
#
# COMPACT_ATOMS: atom_id res chain seq x y z
N MET A 1 15.34 -5.27 -28.34
CA MET A 1 14.96 -4.68 -27.03
C MET A 1 13.67 -5.26 -26.44
N SER A 2 12.91 -6.10 -27.15
CA SER A 2 11.64 -6.65 -26.65
C SER A 2 11.74 -7.98 -25.88
N PHE A 3 12.93 -8.60 -25.79
CA PHE A 3 13.09 -9.92 -25.18
C PHE A 3 13.42 -9.88 -23.67
N LEU A 4 13.76 -8.70 -23.13
CA LEU A 4 14.13 -8.52 -21.72
C LEU A 4 12.93 -8.29 -20.79
N ILE A 5 11.74 -8.03 -21.34
CA ILE A 5 10.54 -7.72 -20.54
C ILE A 5 9.82 -9.00 -20.08
N ILE A 6 10.05 -10.15 -20.72
CA ILE A 6 9.34 -11.40 -20.42
C ILE A 6 9.91 -12.11 -19.18
N PHE A 7 11.14 -11.80 -18.76
CA PHE A 7 11.77 -12.48 -17.62
C PHE A 7 11.40 -11.88 -16.25
N SER A 8 10.76 -10.71 -16.19
CA SER A 8 10.47 -10.04 -14.90
C SER A 8 9.12 -10.41 -14.28
N THR A 9 8.29 -11.23 -14.94
CA THR A 9 6.91 -11.51 -14.49
C THR A 9 6.77 -12.75 -13.61
N ILE A 10 7.85 -13.51 -13.35
CA ILE A 10 7.76 -14.80 -12.65
C ILE A 10 7.96 -14.70 -11.12
N PHE A 11 8.42 -13.58 -10.57
CA PHE A 11 8.81 -13.49 -9.14
C PHE A 11 7.75 -12.92 -8.17
N PHE A 12 6.48 -12.81 -8.56
CA PHE A 12 5.41 -12.30 -7.67
C PHE A 12 4.37 -13.37 -7.30
N THR A 13 4.78 -14.58 -6.92
CA THR A 13 3.90 -15.46 -6.13
C THR A 13 4.03 -15.07 -4.66
N LYS A 14 3.13 -14.20 -4.19
CA LYS A 14 3.03 -13.79 -2.79
C LYS A 14 2.67 -14.99 -1.89
N ASN A 15 3.36 -15.10 -0.76
CA ASN A 15 3.21 -16.12 0.29
C ASN A 15 1.87 -16.09 1.08
N TYR A 16 0.75 -15.67 0.48
CA TYR A 16 -0.54 -15.61 1.20
C TYR A 16 -1.15 -16.98 1.53
N ALA A 17 -0.73 -18.04 0.85
CA ALA A 17 -1.32 -19.37 1.02
C ALA A 17 -0.83 -20.12 2.27
N GLN A 18 0.31 -19.72 2.86
CA GLN A 18 0.92 -20.46 3.97
C GLN A 18 0.15 -20.24 5.29
N ASP A 19 -0.29 -19.01 5.54
CA ASP A 19 -0.95 -18.64 6.81
C ASP A 19 -2.38 -19.19 6.92
N THR A 20 -3.10 -19.29 5.79
CA THR A 20 -4.43 -19.93 5.76
C THR A 20 -4.34 -21.43 6.07
N SER A 21 -3.26 -22.10 5.68
CA SER A 21 -3.09 -23.53 5.93
C SER A 21 -2.89 -23.85 7.42
N ALA A 22 -2.09 -23.06 8.13
CA ALA A 22 -1.80 -23.27 9.55
C ALA A 22 -3.04 -23.01 10.43
N TYR A 23 -3.81 -21.97 10.10
CA TYR A 23 -5.07 -21.66 10.78
C TYR A 23 -6.10 -22.79 10.67
N GLU A 24 -6.29 -23.33 9.46
CA GLU A 24 -7.24 -24.43 9.24
C GLU A 24 -6.79 -25.74 9.92
N ILE A 25 -5.48 -26.04 9.91
CA ILE A 25 -4.91 -27.17 10.66
C ILE A 25 -5.21 -27.02 12.16
N GLN A 26 -5.05 -25.81 12.71
CA GLN A 26 -5.32 -25.53 14.12
C GLN A 26 -6.81 -25.71 14.48
N ARG A 27 -7.72 -25.27 13.60
CA ARG A 27 -9.17 -25.52 13.76
C ARG A 27 -9.52 -26.99 13.72
N ALA A 28 -8.95 -27.74 12.78
CA ALA A 28 -9.17 -29.17 12.67
C ALA A 28 -8.72 -29.90 13.94
N LYS A 29 -7.57 -29.51 14.52
CA LYS A 29 -7.08 -30.05 15.79
C LYS A 29 -8.05 -29.76 16.95
N ILE A 30 -8.55 -28.53 17.05
CA ILE A 30 -9.55 -28.16 18.07
C ILE A 30 -10.83 -28.99 17.92
N ASN A 31 -11.33 -29.15 16.70
CA ASN A 31 -12.53 -29.95 16.44
C ASN A 31 -12.34 -31.43 16.82
N ALA A 32 -11.15 -31.99 16.56
CA ALA A 32 -10.81 -33.34 16.99
C ALA A 32 -10.81 -33.47 18.53
N LEU A 33 -10.24 -32.49 19.24
CA LEU A 33 -10.25 -32.45 20.70
C LEU A 33 -11.67 -32.33 21.25
N LEU A 34 -12.52 -31.50 20.65
CA LEU A 34 -13.92 -31.34 21.02
C LEU A 34 -14.73 -32.63 20.81
N ALA A 35 -14.45 -33.37 19.73
CA ALA A 35 -15.08 -34.66 19.48
C ALA A 35 -14.66 -35.69 20.55
N ASP A 36 -13.36 -35.75 20.89
CA ASP A 36 -12.85 -36.59 21.98
C ASP A 36 -13.45 -36.22 23.34
N ARG A 37 -13.57 -34.92 23.64
CA ARG A 37 -14.28 -34.41 24.83
C ARG A 37 -15.70 -34.92 24.90
N SER A 38 -16.45 -34.81 23.80
CA SER A 38 -17.85 -35.23 23.73
C SER A 38 -18.00 -36.73 23.96
N ALA A 39 -17.10 -37.53 23.38
CA ALA A 39 -17.10 -38.98 23.58
C ALA A 39 -16.81 -39.34 25.06
N LYS A 40 -15.81 -38.71 25.67
CA LYS A 40 -15.49 -38.90 27.10
C LYS A 40 -16.61 -38.45 28.02
N PHE A 41 -17.30 -37.37 27.67
CA PHE A 41 -18.46 -36.91 28.44
C PHE A 41 -19.61 -37.91 28.39
N GLY A 42 -19.85 -38.55 27.24
CA GLY A 42 -20.80 -39.66 27.13
C GLY A 42 -20.41 -40.86 28.02
N GLN A 43 -19.14 -41.26 28.00
CA GLN A 43 -18.62 -42.32 28.88
C GLN A 43 -18.74 -41.96 30.36
N TYR A 44 -18.53 -40.69 30.71
CA TYR A 44 -18.70 -40.20 32.07
C TYR A 44 -20.16 -40.35 32.52
N ASP A 45 -21.12 -39.94 31.70
CA ASP A 45 -22.54 -40.07 31.98
C ASP A 45 -22.97 -41.53 32.18
N GLU A 46 -22.50 -42.44 31.31
CA GLU A 46 -22.70 -43.88 31.48
C GLU A 46 -22.08 -44.39 32.80
N SER A 47 -20.87 -43.93 33.13
CA SER A 47 -20.16 -44.35 34.35
C SER A 47 -20.84 -43.89 35.63
N LEU A 48 -21.56 -42.77 35.62
CA LEU A 48 -22.35 -42.30 36.77
C LEU A 48 -23.50 -43.24 37.08
N ASN A 49 -24.05 -43.92 36.07
CA ASN A 49 -25.14 -44.87 36.23
C ASN A 49 -24.69 -46.29 36.58
N ALA A 50 -23.38 -46.58 36.54
CA ALA A 50 -22.83 -47.89 36.86
C ALA A 50 -22.99 -48.22 38.36
N ARG A 51 -23.74 -49.28 38.68
CA ARG A 51 -23.95 -49.77 40.05
C ARG A 51 -23.63 -51.25 40.13
N THR A 52 -22.35 -51.57 40.33
CA THR A 52 -21.89 -52.97 40.31
C THR A 52 -21.87 -53.64 41.68
N GLY A 53 -22.35 -52.95 42.72
CA GLY A 53 -22.42 -53.49 44.07
C GLY A 53 -23.53 -54.53 44.24
N ILE A 54 -23.34 -55.44 45.20
CA ILE A 54 -24.20 -56.61 45.48
C ILE A 54 -25.68 -56.21 45.74
N PHE A 55 -25.94 -54.97 46.13
CA PHE A 55 -27.29 -54.45 46.41
C PHE A 55 -27.72 -53.31 45.47
N GLY A 56 -27.11 -53.21 44.29
CA GLY A 56 -27.39 -52.10 43.37
C GLY A 56 -26.87 -50.75 43.88
N PHE A 57 -25.87 -50.76 44.77
CA PHE A 57 -25.13 -49.57 45.19
C PHE A 57 -23.91 -49.35 44.30
N GLN A 58 -23.49 -48.08 44.17
CA GLN A 58 -22.20 -47.77 43.55
C GLN A 58 -21.06 -48.29 44.42
N THR A 59 -20.10 -48.95 43.79
CA THR A 59 -18.88 -49.38 44.47
C THR A 59 -17.81 -48.29 44.42
N LYS A 60 -16.80 -48.38 45.29
CA LYS A 60 -15.61 -47.51 45.22
C LYS A 60 -14.92 -47.59 43.85
N ARG A 61 -14.97 -48.75 43.19
CA ARG A 61 -14.42 -48.94 41.84
C ARG A 61 -15.19 -48.14 40.80
N ASP A 62 -16.52 -48.15 40.87
CA ASP A 62 -17.39 -47.38 39.96
C ASP A 62 -17.12 -45.88 40.11
N ILE A 63 -17.00 -45.39 41.36
CA ILE A 63 -16.68 -43.98 41.67
C ILE A 63 -15.27 -43.59 41.21
N LYS A 64 -14.30 -44.49 41.34
CA LYS A 64 -12.92 -44.24 40.86
C LYS A 64 -12.89 -44.14 39.34
N ASN A 65 -13.65 -44.99 38.64
CA ASN A 65 -13.74 -44.98 37.19
C ASN A 65 -14.35 -43.66 36.68
N SER A 66 -15.48 -43.21 37.25
CA SER A 66 -16.10 -41.95 36.84
C SER A 66 -15.19 -40.74 37.11
N ASN A 67 -14.48 -40.72 38.24
CA ASN A 67 -13.51 -39.66 38.55
C ASN A 67 -12.31 -39.66 37.59
N GLU A 68 -11.83 -40.83 37.17
CA GLU A 68 -10.75 -40.90 36.18
C GLU A 68 -11.21 -40.36 34.81
N ILE A 69 -12.43 -40.70 34.38
CA ILE A 69 -13.00 -40.13 33.15
C ILE A 69 -13.13 -38.60 33.28
N LEU A 70 -13.61 -38.10 34.42
CA LEU A 70 -13.71 -36.67 34.69
C LEU A 70 -12.34 -35.97 34.64
N ARG A 71 -11.29 -36.61 35.19
CA ARG A 71 -9.91 -36.12 35.09
C ARG A 71 -9.43 -36.03 33.64
N GLN A 72 -9.76 -37.03 32.82
CA GLN A 72 -9.42 -37.04 31.39
C GLN A 72 -10.15 -35.94 30.62
N ILE A 73 -11.42 -35.65 30.96
CA ILE A 73 -12.18 -34.53 30.40
C ILE A 73 -11.49 -33.21 30.76
N ALA A 74 -11.13 -33.00 32.03
CA ALA A 74 -10.45 -31.78 32.47
C ALA A 74 -9.08 -31.57 31.77
N LEU A 75 -8.32 -32.64 31.54
CA LEU A 75 -7.08 -32.57 30.77
C LEU A 75 -7.32 -32.21 29.31
N ASN A 76 -8.34 -32.79 28.68
CA ASN A 76 -8.74 -32.46 27.32
C ASN A 76 -9.20 -30.99 27.22
N ASP A 77 -9.95 -30.49 28.21
CA ASP A 77 -10.39 -29.09 28.29
C ASP A 77 -9.20 -28.12 28.35
N ASN A 78 -8.17 -28.43 29.14
CA ASN A 78 -6.94 -27.64 29.19
C ASN A 78 -6.21 -27.61 27.84
N GLU A 79 -6.17 -28.73 27.13
CA GLU A 79 -5.58 -28.79 25.78
C GLU A 79 -6.41 -27.94 24.81
N ILE A 80 -7.75 -28.04 24.83
CA ILE A 80 -8.65 -27.21 24.03
C ILE A 80 -8.38 -25.72 24.29
N PHE A 81 -8.30 -25.29 25.55
CA PHE A 81 -8.03 -23.90 25.89
C PHE A 81 -6.67 -23.42 25.35
N THR A 82 -5.64 -24.26 25.47
CA THR A 82 -4.31 -23.95 24.93
C THR A 82 -4.37 -23.76 23.41
N GLN A 83 -5.03 -24.67 22.71
CA GLN A 83 -5.16 -24.60 21.25
C GLN A 83 -6.04 -23.42 20.79
N LEU A 84 -7.09 -23.07 21.53
CA LEU A 84 -7.93 -21.89 21.27
C LEU A 84 -7.15 -20.58 21.45
N LYS A 85 -6.28 -20.50 22.45
CA LYS A 85 -5.40 -19.34 22.65
C LYS A 85 -4.47 -19.15 21.45
N VAL A 86 -3.82 -20.23 21.01
CA VAL A 86 -2.98 -20.21 19.80
C VAL A 86 -3.77 -19.73 18.57
N LEU A 87 -5.01 -20.22 18.40
CA LEU A 87 -5.88 -19.79 17.30
C LEU A 87 -6.22 -18.29 17.38
N MET A 88 -6.40 -17.75 18.59
CA MET A 88 -6.65 -16.33 18.84
C MET A 88 -5.43 -15.48 18.49
N ASP A 89 -4.24 -15.90 18.95
CA ASP A 89 -2.97 -15.23 18.66
C ASP A 89 -2.73 -15.12 17.14
N TYR A 90 -3.02 -16.19 16.37
CA TYR A 90 -2.96 -16.14 14.90
C TYR A 90 -3.89 -15.10 14.28
N LYS A 91 -5.10 -14.94 14.83
CA LYS A 91 -6.08 -13.98 14.34
C LYS A 91 -5.66 -12.54 14.67
N ASP A 92 -5.10 -12.33 15.85
CA ASP A 92 -4.60 -11.02 16.29
C ASP A 92 -3.39 -10.58 15.44
N LEU A 93 -2.47 -11.51 15.15
CA LEU A 93 -1.35 -11.26 14.23
C LEU A 93 -1.84 -10.86 12.83
N GLN A 94 -2.84 -11.56 12.27
CA GLN A 94 -3.43 -11.18 10.99
C GLN A 94 -4.08 -9.79 11.03
N ALA A 95 -4.78 -9.46 12.12
CA ALA A 95 -5.39 -8.14 12.28
C ALA A 95 -4.34 -7.03 12.36
N GLU A 96 -3.23 -7.25 13.07
CA GLU A 96 -2.11 -6.32 13.16
C GLU A 96 -1.43 -6.12 11.80
N GLN A 97 -1.18 -7.19 11.06
CA GLN A 97 -0.63 -7.12 9.70
C GLN A 97 -1.51 -6.28 8.76
N ILE A 98 -2.84 -6.49 8.79
CA ILE A 98 -3.79 -5.70 7.99
C ILE A 98 -3.72 -4.23 8.39
N LYS A 99 -3.74 -3.93 9.70
CA LYS A 99 -3.66 -2.55 10.21
C LYS A 99 -2.36 -1.87 9.78
N SER A 100 -1.23 -2.56 9.89
CA SER A 100 0.09 -2.06 9.47
C SER A 100 0.14 -1.80 7.97
N ALA A 101 -0.37 -2.72 7.15
CA ALA A 101 -0.44 -2.54 5.70
C ALA A 101 -1.30 -1.33 5.30
N VAL A 102 -2.45 -1.13 5.96
CA VAL A 102 -3.30 0.05 5.73
C VAL A 102 -2.59 1.34 6.14
N SER A 103 -1.91 1.33 7.29
CA SER A 103 -1.14 2.48 7.77
C SER A 103 -0.01 2.87 6.80
N SER A 104 0.79 1.89 6.36
CA SER A 104 1.88 2.10 5.41
C SER A 104 1.37 2.59 4.04
N ASN A 105 0.27 2.03 3.55
CA ASN A 105 -0.37 2.51 2.32
C ASN A 105 -0.87 3.95 2.45
N THR A 106 -1.46 4.30 3.59
CA THR A 106 -1.96 5.66 3.87
C THR A 106 -0.82 6.66 3.89
N GLU A 107 0.29 6.34 4.56
CA GLU A 107 1.50 7.17 4.58
C GLU A 107 2.06 7.38 3.16
N SER A 108 2.13 6.30 2.38
CA SER A 108 2.56 6.36 0.98
C SER A 108 1.67 7.28 0.14
N ILE A 109 0.34 7.16 0.28
CA ILE A 109 -0.63 8.02 -0.41
C ILE A 109 -0.46 9.49 -0.02
N VAL A 110 -0.25 9.79 1.27
CA VAL A 110 -0.01 11.16 1.75
C VAL A 110 1.28 11.72 1.14
N ASN A 111 2.36 10.93 1.11
CA ASN A 111 3.63 11.33 0.50
C ASN A 111 3.48 11.58 -1.00
N TYR A 112 2.79 10.70 -1.74
CA TYR A 112 2.51 10.93 -3.16
C TYR A 112 1.70 12.19 -3.40
N ARG A 113 0.67 12.43 -2.58
CA ARG A 113 -0.15 13.65 -2.69
C ARG A 113 0.70 14.92 -2.46
N LYS A 114 1.64 14.89 -1.51
CA LYS A 114 2.59 15.98 -1.27
C LYS A 114 3.51 16.21 -2.47
N THR A 115 4.07 15.15 -3.04
CA THR A 115 4.92 15.23 -4.23
C THR A 115 4.15 15.77 -5.44
N ILE A 116 2.94 15.27 -5.70
CA ILE A 116 2.08 15.75 -6.78
C ILE A 116 1.81 17.25 -6.62
N LYS A 117 1.46 17.70 -5.42
CA LYS A 117 1.25 19.13 -5.17
C LYS A 117 2.52 19.95 -5.44
N SER A 118 3.68 19.49 -4.97
CA SER A 118 4.94 20.19 -5.24
C SER A 118 5.27 20.27 -6.74
N LEU A 119 4.98 19.21 -7.50
CA LEU A 119 5.14 19.20 -8.95
C LEU A 119 4.15 20.15 -9.64
N GLN A 120 2.91 20.23 -9.16
CA GLN A 120 1.92 21.18 -9.67
C GLN A 120 2.36 22.63 -9.42
N ASP A 121 2.81 22.94 -8.21
CA ASP A 121 3.30 24.27 -7.84
C ASP A 121 4.53 24.65 -8.70
N GLN A 122 5.48 23.73 -8.89
CA GLN A 122 6.65 23.95 -9.75
C GLN A 122 6.25 24.16 -11.22
N ASN A 123 5.28 23.41 -11.72
CA ASN A 123 4.82 23.53 -13.10
C ASN A 123 4.11 24.87 -13.32
N GLN A 124 3.31 25.33 -12.36
CA GLN A 124 2.72 26.67 -12.39
C GLN A 124 3.79 27.75 -12.43
N ILE A 125 4.81 27.68 -11.55
CA ILE A 125 5.92 28.64 -11.54
C ILE A 125 6.67 28.65 -12.88
N LEU A 126 6.94 27.48 -13.46
CA LEU A 126 7.60 27.37 -14.75
C LEU A 126 6.77 27.99 -15.87
N THR A 127 5.47 27.75 -15.88
CA THR A 127 4.53 28.33 -16.86
C THR A 127 4.51 29.86 -16.74
N GLU A 128 4.36 30.39 -15.51
CA GLU A 128 4.38 31.83 -15.27
C GLU A 128 5.72 32.49 -15.68
N ASN A 129 6.84 31.78 -15.50
CA ASN A 129 8.14 32.27 -15.94
C ASN A 129 8.30 32.21 -17.46
N GLN A 130 7.79 31.18 -18.13
CA GLN A 130 7.77 31.10 -19.59
C GLN A 130 6.96 32.26 -20.18
N ASP A 131 5.78 32.54 -19.65
CA ASP A 131 4.93 33.66 -20.10
C ASP A 131 5.65 35.01 -19.95
N LYS A 132 6.39 35.22 -18.85
CA LYS A 132 7.19 36.44 -18.63
C LYS A 132 8.35 36.55 -19.62
N VAL A 133 9.05 35.44 -19.88
CA VAL A 133 10.18 35.40 -20.82
C VAL A 133 9.68 35.62 -22.25
N GLU A 134 8.56 35.03 -22.64
CA GLU A 134 7.97 35.21 -23.96
C GLU A 134 7.53 36.65 -24.19
N ASN A 135 6.78 37.24 -23.25
CA ASN A 135 6.34 38.63 -23.34
C ASN A 135 7.52 39.63 -23.41
N SER A 136 8.58 39.40 -22.61
CA SER A 136 9.77 40.27 -22.65
C SER A 136 10.58 40.11 -23.94
N ARG A 137 10.64 38.89 -24.48
CA ARG A 137 11.26 38.61 -25.78
C ARG A 137 10.52 39.28 -26.93
N ASP A 138 9.19 39.24 -26.93
CA ASP A 138 8.36 39.89 -27.95
C ASP A 138 8.52 41.41 -27.93
N LEU A 139 8.56 42.01 -26.74
CA LEU A 139 8.84 43.42 -26.55
C LEU A 139 10.25 43.80 -27.08
N ALA A 140 11.26 42.96 -26.81
CA ALA A 140 12.62 43.17 -27.29
C ALA A 140 12.70 43.09 -28.83
N TYR A 141 12.01 42.13 -29.45
CA TYR A 141 11.94 42.04 -30.91
C TYR A 141 11.24 43.26 -31.53
N LEU A 142 10.15 43.75 -30.92
CA LEU A 142 9.47 44.96 -31.37
C LEU A 142 10.40 46.18 -31.34
N PHE A 143 11.14 46.39 -30.24
CA PHE A 143 12.10 47.49 -30.14
C PHE A 143 13.26 47.37 -31.13
N MET A 144 13.79 46.16 -31.34
CA MET A 144 14.82 45.91 -32.34
C MET A 144 14.34 46.27 -33.74
N PHE A 145 13.11 45.90 -34.10
CA PHE A 145 12.51 46.19 -35.39
C PHE A 145 12.34 47.70 -35.62
N ILE A 146 11.81 48.43 -34.63
CA ILE A 146 11.68 49.89 -34.69
C ILE A 146 13.05 50.56 -34.84
N PHE A 147 14.06 50.10 -34.10
CA PHE A 147 15.43 50.61 -34.21
C PHE A 147 16.01 50.40 -35.61
N LEU A 148 15.82 49.22 -36.21
CA LEU A 148 16.30 48.91 -37.56
C LEU A 148 15.68 49.84 -38.62
N ILE A 149 14.35 50.02 -38.56
CA ILE A 149 13.64 50.95 -39.46
C ILE A 149 14.13 52.38 -39.26
N GLY A 150 14.29 52.81 -38.00
CA GLY A 150 14.80 54.15 -37.68
C GLY A 150 16.17 54.42 -38.32
N ASN A 151 17.09 53.46 -38.23
CA ASN A 151 18.41 53.56 -38.87
C ASN A 151 18.32 53.60 -40.40
N ALA A 152 17.47 52.78 -41.01
CA ALA A 152 17.27 52.78 -42.46
C ALA A 152 16.73 54.13 -42.97
N VAL A 153 15.75 54.71 -42.27
CA VAL A 153 15.19 56.04 -42.59
C VAL A 153 16.25 57.12 -42.44
N LEU A 154 17.01 57.12 -41.33
CA LEU A 154 18.10 58.09 -41.13
C LEU A 154 19.17 57.97 -42.22
N GLY A 155 19.59 56.75 -42.56
CA GLY A 155 20.54 56.49 -43.63
C GLY A 155 20.04 56.98 -45.00
N TYR A 156 18.76 56.77 -45.31
CA TYR A 156 18.13 57.26 -46.53
C TYR A 156 18.09 58.79 -46.59
N LEU A 157 17.71 59.46 -45.49
CA LEU A 157 17.72 60.92 -45.41
C LEU A 157 19.12 61.49 -45.57
N PHE A 158 20.13 60.85 -44.97
CA PHE A 158 21.53 61.26 -45.09
C PHE A 158 22.04 61.10 -46.53
N TYR A 159 21.70 59.98 -47.19
CA TYR A 159 21.99 59.75 -48.61
C TYR A 159 21.37 60.82 -49.51
N LEU A 160 20.09 61.17 -49.29
CA LEU A 160 19.41 62.23 -50.03
C LEU A 160 20.08 63.59 -49.84
N ARG A 161 20.46 63.94 -48.60
CA ARG A 161 21.19 65.19 -48.31
C ARG A 161 22.55 65.23 -49.00
N HIS A 162 23.32 64.15 -48.93
CA HIS A 162 24.62 64.06 -49.58
C HIS A 162 24.52 64.15 -51.12
N LYS A 163 23.50 63.54 -51.72
CA LYS A 163 23.22 63.67 -53.16
C LYS A 163 22.90 65.11 -53.55
N LYS A 164 22.11 65.83 -52.75
CA LYS A 164 21.82 67.26 -52.99
C LYS A 164 23.09 68.11 -52.89
N LEU A 165 23.94 67.90 -51.89
CA LEU A 165 25.19 68.66 -51.73
C LEU A 165 26.14 68.47 -52.92
N LYS A 166 26.31 67.24 -53.43
CA LYS A 166 27.12 66.97 -54.62
C LYS A 166 26.54 67.57 -55.92
N LEU A 167 25.23 67.74 -56.00
CA LEU A 167 24.59 68.45 -57.14
C LEU A 167 24.88 69.95 -57.07
N TYR A 168 24.86 70.56 -55.88
CA TYR A 168 25.24 71.96 -55.71
C TYR A 168 26.71 72.21 -56.05
N GLU A 169 27.62 71.34 -55.61
CA GLU A 169 29.06 71.46 -55.89
C GLU A 169 29.38 71.38 -57.40
N LYS A 170 28.65 70.56 -58.16
CA LYS A 170 28.77 70.46 -59.63
C LYS A 170 28.14 71.63 -60.39
N ALA A 171 27.22 72.38 -59.79
CA ALA A 171 26.59 73.54 -60.41
C ALA A 171 27.39 74.84 -60.21
N THR A 172 28.39 74.81 -59.32
CA THR A 172 29.27 75.95 -58.98
C THR A 172 30.67 75.88 -59.61
N LEU A 173 30.93 74.90 -60.48
CA LEU A 173 32.10 74.81 -61.36
C LEU A 173 31.69 75.15 -62.79
#